data_AF-A0AA88YAW8-F1
#
_entry.id   AF-A0AA88YAW8-F1
#
_cell.length_a   1.000
_cell.length_b   1.000
_cell.length_c   1.000
_cell.angle_alpha   90.00
_cell.angle_beta   90.00
_cell.angle_gamma   90.00
#
_symmetry.space_group_name_H-M   'P 1'
#
loop_
_entity.id
_entity.type
_entity.pdbx_description
1 polymer ?
#
loop_
_entity_poly.entity_id
_entity_poly.type
_entity_poly.pdbx_seq_one_letter_code
_entity_poly.pdbx_strand_id
1 'polypeptide(L)'
;MDGAWAFLSGYNKKGENKTKKRAYDQTYEKTKRVRTFKDSWAKDRPWLKDSERGMTCDLCIRHQKGVSKNTFLTGCTARKLDSIIKHENSEGHKRAVEIDINSNKACVCETRMPPVASLLV
;
A
#
# COMPACT_ATOMS: atom_id res chain seq x y z
N MET A 1 -10.10 -22.97 -58.62
CA MET A 1 -10.18 -21.61 -58.04
C MET A 1 -9.48 -21.73 -56.71
N ASP A 2 -8.16 -21.58 -56.75
CA ASP A 2 -7.28 -21.97 -55.65
C ASP A 2 -6.49 -20.72 -55.25
N GLY A 3 -6.83 -20.21 -54.08
CA GLY A 3 -6.35 -18.94 -53.56
C GLY A 3 -4.85 -18.96 -53.28
N ALA A 4 -4.10 -18.18 -54.07
CA ALA A 4 -2.72 -17.85 -53.78
C ALA A 4 -2.67 -16.83 -52.63
N TRP A 5 -2.41 -17.31 -51.41
CA TRP A 5 -1.97 -16.46 -50.31
C TRP A 5 -0.54 -15.99 -50.59
N ALA A 6 -0.41 -14.79 -51.15
CA ALA A 6 0.89 -14.15 -51.34
C ALA A 6 1.50 -13.79 -49.98
N PHE A 7 2.48 -14.60 -49.56
CA PHE A 7 3.35 -14.33 -48.43
C PHE A 7 4.26 -13.13 -48.75
N LEU A 8 3.82 -11.92 -48.39
CA LEU A 8 4.63 -10.71 -48.50
C LEU A 8 5.74 -10.74 -47.43
N SER A 9 6.91 -11.19 -47.85
CA SER A 9 8.16 -11.05 -47.11
C SER A 9 8.55 -9.57 -47.01
N GLY A 10 8.81 -9.11 -45.79
CA GLY A 10 9.71 -7.97 -45.54
C GLY A 10 9.05 -6.61 -45.29
N TYR A 11 8.62 -6.37 -44.06
CA TYR A 11 8.55 -5.00 -43.53
C TYR A 11 9.29 -4.89 -42.20
N ASN A 12 10.60 -4.63 -42.28
CA ASN A 12 11.43 -4.34 -41.12
C ASN A 12 11.49 -2.82 -40.88
N LYS A 13 10.55 -2.28 -40.09
CA LYS A 13 10.66 -0.92 -39.50
C LYS A 13 11.36 -1.00 -38.13
N LYS A 14 12.65 -1.35 -38.10
CA LYS A 14 13.51 -1.17 -36.91
C LYS A 14 14.40 0.05 -37.09
N GLY A 15 13.92 1.23 -36.69
CA GLY A 15 14.77 2.43 -36.70
C GLY A 15 14.20 3.63 -35.95
N GLU A 16 13.00 4.10 -36.28
CA GLU A 16 12.53 5.42 -35.82
C GLU A 16 11.74 5.44 -34.51
N ASN A 17 11.31 4.29 -33.99
CA ASN A 17 10.42 4.25 -32.82
C ASN A 17 11.13 4.53 -31.49
N LYS A 18 12.45 4.32 -31.37
CA LYS A 18 13.17 4.52 -30.11
C LYS A 18 13.31 5.99 -29.74
N THR A 19 13.59 6.85 -30.71
CA THR A 19 13.85 8.28 -30.46
C THR A 19 12.56 9.03 -30.15
N LYS A 20 11.47 8.74 -30.88
CA LYS A 20 10.13 9.31 -30.61
C LYS A 20 9.59 8.86 -29.23
N LYS A 21 9.81 7.60 -28.85
CA LYS A 21 9.46 7.09 -27.50
C LYS A 21 10.23 7.83 -26.40
N ARG A 22 11.56 8.01 -26.55
CA ARG A 22 12.38 8.75 -25.58
C ARG A 22 11.95 10.20 -25.40
N ALA A 23 11.59 10.88 -26.49
CA ALA A 23 11.10 12.26 -26.43
C ALA A 23 9.71 12.36 -25.76
N TYR A 24 8.81 11.42 -26.07
CA TYR A 24 7.50 11.31 -25.41
C TYR A 24 7.63 11.01 -23.90
N ASP A 25 8.51 10.09 -23.51
CA ASP A 25 8.74 9.76 -22.11
C ASP A 25 9.30 10.98 -21.34
N GLN A 26 10.17 11.79 -21.97
CA GLN A 26 10.70 13.03 -21.37
C GLN A 26 9.65 14.14 -21.21
N THR A 27 8.76 14.33 -22.18
CA THR A 27 7.68 15.33 -22.05
C THR A 27 6.65 14.88 -21.02
N TYR A 28 6.36 13.58 -20.95
CA TYR A 28 5.49 13.00 -19.93
C TYR A 28 6.03 13.23 -18.52
N GLU A 29 7.30 12.95 -18.25
CA GLU A 29 7.89 13.18 -16.92
C GLU A 29 7.87 14.66 -16.50
N LYS A 30 8.01 15.61 -17.44
CA LYS A 30 7.96 17.05 -17.17
C LYS A 30 6.54 17.59 -16.93
N THR A 31 5.55 17.00 -17.58
CA THR A 31 4.13 17.43 -17.51
C THR A 31 3.30 16.58 -16.55
N LYS A 32 3.90 15.51 -16.03
CA LYS A 32 3.29 14.58 -15.08
C LYS A 32 2.83 15.33 -13.84
N ARG A 33 1.53 15.18 -13.55
CA ARG A 33 0.90 15.72 -12.36
C ARG A 33 1.57 15.15 -11.11
N VAL A 34 2.27 16.00 -10.36
CA VAL A 34 2.80 15.66 -9.03
C VAL A 34 1.61 15.56 -8.08
N ARG A 35 1.41 14.36 -7.51
CA ARG A 35 0.38 14.13 -6.50
C ARG A 35 1.01 14.35 -5.14
N THR A 36 0.46 15.29 -4.37
CA THR A 36 0.84 15.52 -2.99
C THR A 36 0.06 14.59 -2.06
N PHE A 37 0.62 14.33 -0.89
CA PHE A 37 -0.13 13.74 0.20
C PHE A 37 -1.25 14.72 0.59
N LYS A 38 -2.45 14.20 0.84
CA LYS A 38 -3.57 15.03 1.30
C LYS A 38 -3.79 14.81 2.78
N ASP A 39 -3.84 15.88 3.56
CA ASP A 39 -4.13 15.80 5.00
C ASP A 39 -5.47 15.12 5.31
N SER A 40 -6.43 15.21 4.39
CA SER A 40 -7.70 14.48 4.50
C SER A 40 -7.50 12.96 4.63
N TRP A 41 -6.45 12.40 4.02
CA TRP A 41 -6.16 10.96 4.13
C TRP A 41 -5.71 10.57 5.53
N ALA A 42 -4.92 11.42 6.21
CA ALA A 42 -4.49 11.17 7.58
C ALA A 42 -5.65 11.27 8.59
N LYS A 43 -6.66 12.11 8.31
CA LYS A 43 -7.86 12.22 9.15
C LYS A 43 -8.66 10.92 9.19
N ASP A 44 -8.90 10.32 8.03
CA ASP A 44 -9.65 9.05 7.94
C ASP A 44 -8.79 7.83 8.30
N ARG A 45 -7.46 7.95 8.23
CA ARG A 45 -6.50 6.84 8.42
C ARG A 45 -5.41 7.26 9.40
N PRO A 46 -5.65 7.17 10.73
CA PRO A 46 -4.68 7.59 11.73
C PRO A 46 -3.38 6.77 11.71
N TRP A 47 -3.39 5.60 11.09
CA TRP A 47 -2.23 4.73 10.89
C TRP A 47 -1.34 5.14 9.71
N LEU A 48 -1.77 6.06 8.85
CA LEU A 48 -1.05 6.50 7.65
C LEU A 48 -0.34 7.83 7.91
N LYS A 49 0.98 7.85 7.72
CA LYS A 49 1.82 9.05 7.87
C LYS A 49 2.64 9.34 6.63
N ASP A 50 2.76 10.61 6.24
CA ASP A 50 3.73 11.02 5.22
C ASP A 50 5.09 11.25 5.88
N SER A 51 6.11 10.61 5.35
CA SER A 51 7.50 10.77 5.76
C SER A 51 8.31 11.32 4.58
N GLU A 52 9.54 11.75 4.81
CA GLU A 52 10.43 12.25 3.76
C GLU A 52 10.67 11.18 2.66
N ARG A 53 10.64 9.90 3.05
CA ARG A 53 10.78 8.75 2.13
C ARG A 53 9.47 8.36 1.43
N GLY A 54 8.37 9.06 1.70
CA GLY A 54 7.04 8.77 1.20
C GLY A 54 6.08 8.31 2.30
N MET A 55 4.95 7.74 1.91
CA MET A 55 3.88 7.37 2.84
C MET A 55 4.21 6.06 3.56
N THR A 56 3.98 6.03 4.86
CA THR A 56 4.30 4.92 5.77
C THR A 56 3.08 4.51 6.58
N CYS A 57 3.03 3.22 6.95
CA CYS A 57 1.96 2.67 7.79
C CYS A 57 2.52 2.29 9.16
N ASP A 58 2.11 3.01 10.20
CA ASP A 58 2.60 2.80 11.57
C ASP A 58 2.28 1.39 12.09
N LEU A 59 1.08 0.87 11.78
CA LEU A 59 0.66 -0.47 12.21
C LEU A 59 1.53 -1.55 11.60
N CYS A 60 1.81 -1.46 10.29
CA CYS A 60 2.66 -2.41 9.61
C CYS A 60 4.13 -2.31 10.07
N ILE A 61 4.61 -1.10 10.37
CA ILE A 61 5.97 -0.90 10.91
C ILE A 61 6.08 -1.53 12.31
N ARG A 62 5.09 -1.29 13.19
CA ARG A 62 5.07 -1.83 14.55
C ARG A 62 5.03 -3.37 14.56
N HIS A 63 4.21 -3.96 13.70
CA HIS A 63 3.98 -5.41 13.63
C HIS A 63 4.74 -6.10 12.49
N GLN A 64 5.87 -5.52 12.04
CA GLN A 64 6.66 -6.00 10.90
C GLN A 64 7.04 -7.48 10.94
N LYS A 65 7.18 -8.07 12.14
CA LYS A 65 7.53 -9.50 12.31
C LYS A 65 6.37 -10.44 11.97
N GLY A 66 5.13 -9.98 12.10
CA GLY A 66 3.92 -10.77 11.85
C GLY A 66 3.28 -10.52 10.48
N VAL A 67 3.85 -9.61 9.68
CA VAL A 67 3.22 -9.07 8.48
C VAL A 67 4.13 -9.26 7.27
N SER A 68 3.55 -9.48 6.09
CA SER A 68 4.31 -9.60 4.85
C SER A 68 5.03 -8.29 4.49
N LYS A 69 6.21 -8.41 3.85
CA LYS A 69 6.96 -7.25 3.36
C LYS A 69 6.08 -6.41 2.43
N ASN A 70 5.94 -5.12 2.74
CA ASN A 70 5.18 -4.18 1.94
C ASN A 70 5.95 -2.87 1.74
N THR A 71 5.56 -2.10 0.73
CA THR A 71 6.21 -0.82 0.38
C THR A 71 5.98 0.29 1.40
N PHE A 72 5.00 0.13 2.28
CA PHE A 72 4.67 1.10 3.34
C PHE A 72 5.56 0.94 4.57
N LEU A 73 6.39 -0.12 4.65
CA LEU A 73 7.45 -0.26 5.65
C LEU A 73 8.63 0.67 5.36
N THR A 74 8.98 0.83 4.08
CA THR A 74 10.15 1.60 3.64
C THR A 74 9.82 3.01 3.17
N GLY A 75 8.58 3.24 2.74
CA GLY A 75 8.11 4.52 2.20
C GLY A 75 7.52 4.36 0.81
N CYS A 76 6.20 4.46 0.71
CA CYS A 76 5.49 4.38 -0.56
C CYS A 76 5.51 5.76 -1.24
N THR A 77 6.25 5.87 -2.35
CA THR A 77 6.34 7.11 -3.15
C THR A 77 5.10 7.34 -4.02
N ALA A 78 4.27 6.31 -4.20
CA ALA A 78 3.01 6.42 -4.93
C ALA A 78 1.94 7.10 -4.06
N ARG A 79 1.96 8.44 -4.03
CA ARG A 79 0.94 9.31 -3.38
C ARG A 79 -0.40 9.25 -4.10
N LYS A 80 -1.00 8.07 -4.15
CA LYS A 80 -2.28 7.77 -4.80
C LYS A 80 -3.21 7.15 -3.76
N LEU A 81 -4.44 7.65 -3.71
CA LEU A 81 -5.48 7.09 -2.85
C LEU A 81 -5.72 5.59 -3.13
N ASP A 82 -5.71 5.19 -4.41
CA ASP A 82 -5.83 3.78 -4.81
C ASP A 82 -4.74 2.90 -4.17
N SER A 83 -3.50 3.40 -4.06
CA SER A 83 -2.41 2.67 -3.41
C SER A 83 -2.64 2.52 -1.91
N ILE A 84 -3.22 3.54 -1.26
CA ILE A 84 -3.59 3.50 0.15
C ILE A 84 -4.73 2.50 0.38
N ILE A 85 -5.78 2.54 -0.44
CA ILE A 85 -6.93 1.63 -0.34
C ILE A 85 -6.50 0.18 -0.59
N LYS A 86 -5.62 -0.06 -1.57
CA LYS A 86 -5.07 -1.41 -1.82
C LYS A 86 -4.26 -1.92 -0.64
N HIS A 87 -3.50 -1.04 0.01
CA HIS A 87 -2.76 -1.40 1.21
C HIS A 87 -3.69 -1.71 2.39
N GLU A 88 -4.69 -0.88 2.63
CA GLU A 88 -5.71 -1.07 3.66
C GLU A 88 -6.42 -2.44 3.51
N ASN A 89 -6.72 -2.84 2.27
CA ASN A 89 -7.33 -4.13 1.97
C ASN A 89 -6.36 -5.32 1.92
N SER A 90 -5.06 -5.09 2.03
CA SER A 90 -4.07 -6.17 1.95
C SER A 90 -4.08 -7.04 3.20
N GLU A 91 -3.90 -8.35 3.02
CA GLU A 91 -3.88 -9.32 4.13
C GLU A 91 -2.82 -8.99 5.18
N GLY A 92 -1.68 -8.44 4.74
CA GLY A 92 -0.63 -7.98 5.65
C GLY A 92 -1.12 -6.86 6.58
N HIS A 93 -1.84 -5.87 6.04
CA HIS A 93 -2.39 -4.78 6.85
C HIS A 93 -3.48 -5.29 7.81
N LYS A 94 -4.41 -6.12 7.33
CA LYS A 94 -5.48 -6.69 8.17
C LYS A 94 -4.91 -7.47 9.36
N ARG A 95 -3.87 -8.28 9.14
CA ARG A 95 -3.19 -9.01 10.21
C ARG A 95 -2.48 -8.08 11.18
N ALA A 96 -1.87 -7.00 10.69
CA ALA A 96 -1.28 -5.96 11.56
C ALA A 96 -2.34 -5.34 12.49
N VAL A 97 -3.52 -5.04 11.94
CA VAL A 97 -4.65 -4.48 12.70
C VAL A 97 -5.15 -5.48 13.74
N GLU A 98 -5.28 -6.76 13.38
CA GLU A 98 -5.70 -7.81 14.32
C GLU A 98 -4.72 -7.98 15.49
N ILE A 99 -3.41 -8.02 15.20
CA ILE A 99 -2.37 -8.08 16.24
C ILE A 99 -2.44 -6.84 17.14
N ASP A 100 -2.62 -5.65 16.56
CA ASP A 100 -2.70 -4.41 17.33
C ASP A 100 -3.93 -4.38 18.26
N ILE A 101 -5.10 -4.80 17.77
CA ILE A 101 -6.32 -4.94 18.57
C ILE A 101 -6.11 -5.96 19.70
N ASN A 102 -5.54 -7.12 19.39
CA ASN A 102 -5.29 -8.15 20.39
C ASN A 102 -4.27 -7.70 21.45
N SER A 103 -3.24 -6.95 21.03
CA SER A 103 -2.24 -6.36 21.92
C SER A 103 -2.88 -5.34 22.88
N ASN A 104 -3.84 -4.53 22.40
CA ASN A 104 -4.59 -3.59 23.25
C ASN A 104 -5.57 -4.31 24.18
N LYS A 105 -6.15 -5.45 23.78
CA LYS A 105 -7.06 -6.25 24.63
C LYS A 105 -6.35 -6.97 25.78
N ALA A 106 -5.07 -7.30 25.63
CA ALA A 106 -4.29 -7.94 26.69
C ALA A 106 -4.07 -7.04 27.93
N CYS A 107 -4.38 -5.73 27.84
CA CYS A 107 -4.26 -4.76 28.93
C CYS A 107 -5.60 -4.41 29.60
N VAL A 108 -6.63 -5.26 29.48
CA VAL A 108 -7.86 -5.17 30.31
C VAL A 108 -7.91 -6.35 31.27
N CYS A 109 -6.96 -6.41 32.20
CA CYS A 109 -7.15 -7.15 33.44
C CYS A 109 -7.99 -6.31 34.41
N GLU A 110 -9.20 -5.90 34.00
CA GLU A 110 -10.15 -5.24 34.91
C GLU A 110 -10.80 -6.32 35.79
N THR A 111 -10.11 -6.61 36.88
CA THR A 111 -10.64 -6.92 38.22
C THR A 111 -12.10 -7.38 38.30
N ARG A 112 -12.33 -8.68 38.13
CA ARG A 112 -13.38 -9.40 38.88
C ARG A 112 -12.78 -9.89 40.19
N MET A 113 -12.84 -9.08 41.24
CA MET A 113 -12.76 -9.62 42.60
C MET A 113 -13.97 -10.56 42.80
N PRO A 114 -13.79 -11.81 43.24
CA PRO A 114 -14.92 -12.60 43.73
C PRO A 114 -15.50 -11.92 44.98
N PRO A 115 -16.83 -11.99 45.22
CA PRO A 115 -17.38 -11.52 46.48
C PRO A 115 -16.77 -12.37 47.59
N VAL A 116 -16.07 -11.73 48.53
CA VAL A 116 -15.67 -12.39 49.77
C VAL A 116 -16.95 -12.80 50.49
N ALA A 117 -17.22 -14.10 50.52
CA ALA A 117 -18.22 -14.66 51.40
C ALA A 117 -17.77 -14.38 52.84
N SER A 118 -18.38 -13.36 53.47
CA SER A 118 -18.29 -13.19 54.91
C SER A 118 -19.05 -14.34 55.55
N LEU A 119 -18.30 -15.37 55.94
CA LEU A 119 -18.74 -16.41 56.85
C LEU A 119 -18.97 -15.79 58.23
N LEU A 120 -20.16 -16.07 58.73
CA LEU A 120 -20.65 -15.90 60.10
C LEU A 120 -19.58 -16.22 61.16
N VAL A 121 -19.43 -15.30 62.13
CA VAL A 121 -19.29 -15.60 63.56
C VAL A 121 -20.12 -14.59 64.32
#